data_AF-A0A1Z5I9B6-F1
#
_entry.id   AF-A0A1Z5I9B6-F1
#
_cell.length_a   1.000
_cell.length_b   1.000
_cell.length_c   1.000
_cell.angle_alpha   90.00
_cell.angle_beta   90.00
_cell.angle_gamma   90.00
#
_symmetry.space_group_name_H-M   'P 1'
#
loop_
_entity.id
_entity.type
_entity.pdbx_description
1 polymer ?
#
loop_
_entity_poly.entity_id
_entity_poly.type
_entity_poly.pdbx_seq_one_letter_code
_entity_poly.pdbx_strand_id
1 'polypeptide(L)'
;MPWGGPSEASGIKGIKFMSPQNIDYVGAFAFFGNMITEVELPNTTAIGRDAFYGNCIEKLELPSATNIGENAFQSNNLDKVELQSATNISKQAFANNNITDVILPSAITIGERAFNTNNIKELKLPKAVTLDERAFSVNSIENLELPKIKTIGESAFLYSKLKTLNLPQIDSIGSGAFKYNSLMEIHLDPDTTVHTEAFKDQRISHEIKPNEQGEIQFDDLSPKFFEGTDDEHSVLTKILFDEGSDSYPVNNITLHADNTKKKITGATNTSRISLFINTELNNGNSLPGDYSIERYSLTINPFKESTDGNNNVDGNENNTDNGNTDNSTQPDNNNSNNNGNSNQTKPKPEEKRPHTVYAKRGMRLHRNVSLTSPIRSYKKQSRAKAASFRVRGIAYDNNGKKRYKVDGGYITAGSSYVADSHFRSNKVRQVRVLSNRVNSYKDVKLSSNKKVRSYKKGTKLRVKRVVNWGRATRFELTNGRYITGNKQLLIMDQK
;
A
#
# COMPACT_ATOMS: atom_id res chain seq x y z
N MET A 1 -13.01 -2.85 34.34
CA MET A 1 -12.34 -3.94 35.10
C MET A 1 -12.30 -5.15 34.19
N PRO A 2 -11.16 -5.81 33.96
CA PRO A 2 -11.18 -7.14 33.39
C PRO A 2 -11.80 -8.07 34.43
N TRP A 3 -12.91 -8.73 34.09
CA TRP A 3 -13.41 -9.82 34.91
C TRP A 3 -12.38 -10.95 34.88
N GLY A 4 -12.06 -11.51 36.05
CA GLY A 4 -11.07 -12.59 36.14
C GLY A 4 -11.47 -13.76 35.25
N GLY A 5 -10.51 -14.28 34.49
CA GLY A 5 -10.73 -15.49 33.68
C GLY A 5 -11.19 -16.65 34.56
N PRO A 6 -11.89 -17.66 33.98
CA PRO A 6 -12.34 -18.81 34.73
C PRO A 6 -11.16 -19.48 35.45
N SER A 7 -11.33 -19.81 36.73
CA SER A 7 -10.34 -20.57 37.47
C SER A 7 -10.13 -21.93 36.79
N GLU A 8 -8.87 -22.36 36.63
CA GLU A 8 -8.46 -23.53 35.83
C GLU A 8 -9.08 -24.89 36.27
N ALA A 9 -9.87 -24.89 37.34
CA ALA A 9 -10.33 -26.07 38.05
C ALA A 9 -11.69 -26.65 37.61
N SER A 10 -12.51 -25.97 36.79
CA SER A 10 -13.90 -26.42 36.56
C SER A 10 -14.58 -26.12 35.20
N GLY A 11 -13.85 -25.72 34.15
CA GLY A 11 -14.44 -25.44 32.82
C GLY A 11 -14.48 -26.65 31.86
N ILE A 12 -15.45 -26.67 30.94
CA ILE A 12 -15.48 -27.58 29.77
C ILE A 12 -14.27 -27.28 28.88
N LYS A 13 -13.50 -28.29 28.49
CA LYS A 13 -12.26 -28.13 27.68
C LYS A 13 -12.44 -28.33 26.17
N GLY A 14 -13.57 -28.88 25.75
CA GLY A 14 -13.87 -29.15 24.35
C GLY A 14 -15.29 -29.67 24.18
N ILE A 15 -15.88 -29.44 23.02
CA ILE A 15 -17.22 -29.92 22.68
C ILE A 15 -17.13 -30.70 21.36
N LYS A 16 -17.73 -31.88 21.32
CA LYS A 16 -17.88 -32.65 20.08
C LYS A 16 -19.32 -33.09 19.92
N PHE A 17 -19.98 -32.56 18.91
CA PHE A 17 -21.33 -32.94 18.56
C PHE A 17 -21.29 -34.18 17.66
N MET A 18 -22.01 -35.24 18.04
CA MET A 18 -21.98 -36.49 17.27
C MET A 18 -22.88 -36.37 16.04
N SER A 19 -22.37 -36.82 14.89
CA SER A 19 -23.21 -37.03 13.70
C SER A 19 -24.36 -37.98 14.03
N PRO A 20 -25.61 -37.73 13.55
CA PRO A 20 -26.01 -36.73 12.57
C PRO A 20 -26.66 -35.47 13.18
N GLN A 21 -26.19 -34.97 14.34
CA GLN A 21 -26.83 -33.82 14.98
C GLN A 21 -26.73 -32.55 14.12
N ASN A 22 -27.88 -32.09 13.65
CA ASN A 22 -28.04 -30.83 12.95
C ASN A 22 -28.30 -29.71 13.96
N ILE A 23 -27.25 -29.04 14.42
CA ILE A 23 -27.35 -27.96 15.41
C ILE A 23 -27.55 -26.65 14.67
N ASP A 24 -28.80 -26.25 14.50
CA ASP A 24 -29.15 -25.03 13.76
C ASP A 24 -28.81 -23.75 14.54
N TYR A 25 -28.82 -23.82 15.88
CA TYR A 25 -28.64 -22.68 16.80
C TYR A 25 -27.89 -23.07 18.08
N VAL A 26 -26.96 -22.22 18.53
CA VAL A 26 -26.35 -22.29 19.88
C VAL A 26 -26.96 -21.20 20.76
N GLY A 27 -27.52 -21.60 21.91
CA GLY A 27 -28.17 -20.70 22.86
C GLY A 27 -27.27 -19.60 23.44
N ALA A 28 -27.89 -18.53 23.92
CA ALA A 28 -27.17 -17.48 24.65
C ALA A 28 -26.51 -18.06 25.92
N PHE A 29 -25.29 -17.61 26.23
CA PHE A 29 -24.45 -18.09 27.34
C PHE A 29 -24.13 -19.61 27.37
N ALA A 30 -24.49 -20.39 26.33
CA ALA A 30 -24.47 -21.86 26.38
C ALA A 30 -23.12 -22.47 26.82
N PHE A 31 -22.01 -21.81 26.50
CA PHE A 31 -20.65 -22.20 26.86
C PHE A 31 -19.83 -21.03 27.44
N PHE A 32 -20.50 -20.03 28.03
CA PHE A 32 -19.85 -18.87 28.67
C PHE A 32 -18.80 -19.28 29.71
N GLY A 33 -17.61 -18.67 29.67
CA GLY A 33 -16.61 -18.80 30.74
C GLY A 33 -16.02 -20.21 30.91
N ASN A 34 -15.85 -20.95 29.81
CA ASN A 34 -15.28 -22.30 29.82
C ASN A 34 -13.81 -22.29 29.33
N MET A 35 -13.25 -23.46 29.04
CA MET A 35 -11.85 -23.64 28.59
C MET A 35 -11.80 -24.30 27.20
N ILE A 36 -12.81 -24.08 26.36
CA ILE A 36 -12.95 -24.74 25.05
C ILE A 36 -11.89 -24.21 24.10
N THR A 37 -11.16 -25.10 23.41
CA THR A 37 -10.10 -24.74 22.45
C THR A 37 -10.51 -24.84 20.98
N GLU A 38 -11.57 -25.56 20.66
CA GLU A 38 -12.01 -25.82 19.27
C GLU A 38 -13.53 -25.92 19.19
N VAL A 39 -14.12 -25.34 18.14
CA VAL A 39 -15.56 -25.38 17.85
C VAL A 39 -15.80 -25.69 16.37
N GLU A 40 -16.31 -26.88 16.09
CA GLU A 40 -16.77 -27.32 14.75
C GLU A 40 -18.30 -27.38 14.72
N LEU A 41 -18.93 -26.49 13.94
CA LEU A 41 -20.37 -26.31 13.87
C LEU A 41 -20.84 -26.09 12.41
N PRO A 42 -20.70 -27.11 11.54
CA PRO A 42 -20.82 -26.97 10.09
C PRO A 42 -22.20 -26.47 9.62
N ASN A 43 -23.28 -26.84 10.31
CA ASN A 43 -24.64 -26.52 9.90
C ASN A 43 -25.26 -25.37 10.71
N THR A 44 -24.56 -24.83 11.71
CA THR A 44 -25.13 -23.83 12.60
C THR A 44 -25.34 -22.50 11.91
N THR A 45 -26.59 -22.04 11.91
CA THR A 45 -27.02 -20.83 11.21
C THR A 45 -26.95 -19.58 12.08
N ALA A 46 -27.05 -19.73 13.40
CA ALA A 46 -27.02 -18.63 14.35
C ALA A 46 -26.30 -19.00 15.67
N ILE A 47 -25.51 -18.06 16.19
CA ILE A 47 -24.85 -18.17 17.50
C ILE A 47 -25.42 -17.10 18.44
N GLY A 48 -25.89 -17.53 19.61
CA GLY A 48 -26.50 -16.66 20.61
C GLY A 48 -25.53 -15.67 21.27
N ARG A 49 -26.11 -14.69 21.97
CA ARG A 49 -25.38 -13.70 22.78
C ARG A 49 -24.49 -14.38 23.84
N ASP A 50 -23.26 -13.93 23.98
CA ASP A 50 -22.24 -14.45 24.91
C ASP A 50 -21.98 -15.98 24.82
N ALA A 51 -22.43 -16.67 23.75
CA ALA A 51 -22.49 -18.13 23.70
C ALA A 51 -21.16 -18.84 23.97
N PHE A 52 -20.04 -18.28 23.49
CA PHE A 52 -18.67 -18.77 23.73
C PHE A 52 -17.75 -17.67 24.32
N TYR A 53 -18.33 -16.65 24.96
CA TYR A 53 -17.54 -15.59 25.63
C TYR A 53 -16.55 -16.19 26.63
N GLY A 54 -15.32 -15.68 26.67
CA GLY A 54 -14.36 -16.02 27.72
C GLY A 54 -13.94 -17.49 27.70
N ASN A 55 -13.54 -17.98 26.53
CA ASN A 55 -13.03 -19.33 26.30
C ASN A 55 -11.58 -19.28 25.78
N CYS A 56 -11.05 -20.41 25.34
CA CYS A 56 -9.70 -20.54 24.80
C CYS A 56 -9.70 -20.90 23.31
N ILE A 57 -10.77 -20.58 22.56
CA ILE A 57 -10.98 -21.13 21.22
C ILE A 57 -9.91 -20.59 20.26
N GLU A 58 -9.19 -21.50 19.63
CA GLU A 58 -8.18 -21.23 18.60
C GLU A 58 -8.75 -21.49 17.21
N LYS A 59 -9.44 -22.63 17.01
CA LYS A 59 -10.06 -23.02 15.73
C LYS A 59 -11.59 -22.93 15.77
N LEU A 60 -12.16 -22.27 14.77
CA LEU A 60 -13.60 -22.03 14.60
C LEU A 60 -14.07 -22.34 13.18
N GLU A 61 -15.02 -23.28 13.03
CA GLU A 61 -15.63 -23.62 11.74
C GLU A 61 -17.15 -23.38 11.75
N LEU A 62 -17.58 -22.32 11.07
CA LEU A 62 -18.97 -21.85 10.97
C LEU A 62 -19.41 -21.50 9.52
N PRO A 63 -19.29 -22.42 8.55
CA PRO A 63 -19.55 -22.11 7.13
C PRO A 63 -21.01 -21.70 6.85
N SER A 64 -21.97 -22.19 7.65
CA SER A 64 -23.40 -21.91 7.50
C SER A 64 -23.90 -20.72 8.33
N ALA A 65 -23.06 -20.11 9.18
CA ALA A 65 -23.51 -19.07 10.09
C ALA A 65 -23.88 -17.78 9.34
N THR A 66 -25.10 -17.30 9.59
CA THR A 66 -25.67 -16.07 9.03
C THR A 66 -25.74 -14.95 10.05
N ASN A 67 -25.87 -15.28 11.34
CA ASN A 67 -25.98 -14.33 12.45
C ASN A 67 -25.06 -14.72 13.60
N ILE A 68 -24.16 -13.81 14.00
CA ILE A 68 -23.31 -13.96 15.18
C ILE A 68 -23.77 -12.95 16.23
N GLY A 69 -24.20 -13.45 17.39
CA GLY A 69 -24.74 -12.65 18.48
C GLY A 69 -23.73 -11.74 19.18
N GLU A 70 -24.23 -10.82 20.01
CA GLU A 70 -23.41 -9.91 20.82
C GLU A 70 -22.40 -10.72 21.67
N ASN A 71 -21.14 -10.27 21.72
CA ASN A 71 -20.04 -10.89 22.47
C ASN A 71 -19.77 -12.39 22.17
N ALA A 72 -20.39 -12.99 21.14
CA ALA A 72 -20.50 -14.45 21.00
C ALA A 72 -19.18 -15.21 21.10
N PHE A 73 -18.08 -14.66 20.57
CA PHE A 73 -16.71 -15.20 20.64
C PHE A 73 -15.72 -14.19 21.25
N GLN A 74 -16.19 -13.21 22.03
CA GLN A 74 -15.31 -12.25 22.69
C GLN A 74 -14.38 -12.95 23.71
N SER A 75 -13.15 -12.45 23.85
CA SER A 75 -12.16 -12.95 24.81
C SER A 75 -11.88 -14.45 24.57
N ASN A 76 -11.33 -14.74 23.40
CA ASN A 76 -10.89 -16.06 22.94
C ASN A 76 -9.48 -15.97 22.31
N ASN A 77 -8.96 -17.06 21.78
CA ASN A 77 -7.62 -17.15 21.20
C ASN A 77 -7.60 -17.15 19.66
N LEU A 78 -8.72 -16.85 18.99
CA LEU A 78 -8.91 -17.04 17.55
C LEU A 78 -7.83 -16.31 16.73
N ASP A 79 -7.22 -16.99 15.77
CA ASP A 79 -6.25 -16.42 14.83
C ASP A 79 -6.86 -16.09 13.45
N LYS A 80 -7.96 -16.75 13.09
CA LYS A 80 -8.69 -16.59 11.83
C LYS A 80 -10.20 -16.63 12.04
N VAL A 81 -10.93 -15.79 11.30
CA VAL A 81 -12.41 -15.87 11.20
C VAL A 81 -12.83 -15.90 9.73
N GLU A 82 -13.59 -16.92 9.35
CA GLU A 82 -14.14 -17.10 8.00
C GLU A 82 -15.65 -17.37 8.07
N LEU A 83 -16.46 -16.40 7.64
CA LEU A 83 -17.93 -16.48 7.65
C LEU A 83 -18.45 -16.13 6.27
N GLN A 84 -18.70 -17.15 5.45
CA GLN A 84 -19.11 -17.00 4.05
C GLN A 84 -20.51 -16.38 3.91
N SER A 85 -21.41 -16.69 4.84
CA SER A 85 -22.84 -16.37 4.78
C SER A 85 -23.29 -15.28 5.77
N ALA A 86 -22.43 -14.86 6.70
CA ALA A 86 -22.79 -13.86 7.70
C ALA A 86 -22.99 -12.48 7.07
N THR A 87 -24.19 -11.92 7.25
CA THR A 87 -24.57 -10.59 6.74
C THR A 87 -24.44 -9.51 7.80
N ASN A 88 -24.65 -9.86 9.07
CA ASN A 88 -24.50 -8.98 10.22
C ASN A 88 -23.56 -9.62 11.26
N ILE A 89 -22.56 -8.87 11.69
CA ILE A 89 -21.69 -9.24 12.82
C ILE A 89 -22.05 -8.33 13.99
N SER A 90 -22.62 -8.88 15.06
CA SER A 90 -23.12 -8.08 16.18
C SER A 90 -22.01 -7.43 17.02
N LYS A 91 -22.42 -6.52 17.91
CA LYS A 91 -21.55 -5.85 18.88
C LYS A 91 -20.58 -6.81 19.57
N GLN A 92 -19.30 -6.45 19.60
CA GLN A 92 -18.21 -7.16 20.27
C GLN A 92 -18.03 -8.65 19.89
N ALA A 93 -18.70 -9.15 18.84
CA ALA A 93 -18.78 -10.59 18.53
C ALA A 93 -17.45 -11.34 18.50
N PHE A 94 -16.36 -10.68 18.06
CA PHE A 94 -14.99 -11.21 17.95
C PHE A 94 -13.97 -10.28 18.64
N ALA A 95 -14.39 -9.47 19.61
CA ALA A 95 -13.50 -8.57 20.33
C ALA A 95 -12.49 -9.33 21.22
N ASN A 96 -11.34 -8.73 21.51
CA ASN A 96 -10.29 -9.31 22.37
C ASN A 96 -9.88 -10.73 21.93
N ASN A 97 -9.38 -10.86 20.71
CA ASN A 97 -8.87 -12.12 20.15
C ASN A 97 -7.50 -11.90 19.52
N ASN A 98 -6.91 -12.94 18.92
CA ASN A 98 -5.61 -12.86 18.25
C ASN A 98 -5.72 -12.69 16.72
N ILE A 99 -6.91 -12.37 16.19
CA ILE A 99 -7.26 -12.60 14.78
C ILE A 99 -6.34 -11.82 13.85
N THR A 100 -5.68 -12.50 12.92
CA THR A 100 -4.86 -11.92 11.85
C THR A 100 -5.56 -11.90 10.50
N ASP A 101 -6.38 -12.91 10.21
CA ASP A 101 -7.05 -13.12 8.93
C ASP A 101 -8.59 -13.13 9.07
N VAL A 102 -9.27 -12.30 8.28
CA VAL A 102 -10.74 -12.13 8.32
C VAL A 102 -11.33 -12.25 6.91
N ILE A 103 -12.25 -13.20 6.72
CA ILE A 103 -12.92 -13.47 5.45
C ILE A 103 -14.44 -13.33 5.65
N LEU A 104 -14.99 -12.17 5.23
CA LEU A 104 -16.40 -11.79 5.40
C LEU A 104 -17.02 -11.30 4.07
N PRO A 105 -17.14 -12.15 3.03
CA PRO A 105 -17.57 -11.72 1.70
C PRO A 105 -19.06 -11.31 1.64
N SER A 106 -19.84 -11.64 2.67
CA SER A 106 -21.28 -11.35 2.74
C SER A 106 -21.68 -10.29 3.77
N ALA A 107 -20.75 -9.83 4.62
CA ALA A 107 -21.06 -8.86 5.66
C ALA A 107 -21.46 -7.50 5.06
N ILE A 108 -22.57 -6.96 5.57
CA ILE A 108 -23.18 -5.68 5.19
C ILE A 108 -22.99 -4.67 6.34
N THR A 109 -23.16 -5.13 7.57
CA THR A 109 -23.04 -4.35 8.82
C THR A 109 -22.07 -5.02 9.78
N ILE A 110 -21.16 -4.23 10.34
CA ILE A 110 -20.22 -4.65 11.39
C ILE A 110 -20.48 -3.81 12.63
N GLY A 111 -20.95 -4.46 13.69
CA GLY A 111 -21.42 -3.82 14.91
C GLY A 111 -20.33 -3.22 15.79
N GLU A 112 -20.78 -2.47 16.79
CA GLU A 112 -19.93 -1.77 17.76
C GLU A 112 -18.83 -2.69 18.32
N ARG A 113 -17.56 -2.27 18.24
CA ARG A 113 -16.39 -3.04 18.74
C ARG A 113 -16.28 -4.49 18.20
N ALA A 114 -16.98 -4.89 17.13
CA ALA A 114 -17.09 -6.30 16.72
C ALA A 114 -15.76 -7.04 16.56
N PHE A 115 -14.71 -6.39 16.06
CA PHE A 115 -13.34 -6.90 15.92
C PHE A 115 -12.31 -6.03 16.68
N ASN A 116 -12.74 -5.33 17.74
CA ASN A 116 -11.85 -4.53 18.57
C ASN A 116 -10.77 -5.40 19.24
N THR A 117 -9.54 -4.90 19.34
CA THR A 117 -8.41 -5.55 20.03
C THR A 117 -8.10 -6.91 19.40
N ASN A 118 -7.52 -6.86 18.20
CA ASN A 118 -7.10 -7.99 17.38
C ASN A 118 -5.78 -7.66 16.64
N ASN A 119 -5.32 -8.56 15.77
CA ASN A 119 -4.05 -8.44 15.03
C ASN A 119 -4.24 -8.34 13.50
N ILE A 120 -5.43 -7.93 13.03
CA ILE A 120 -5.81 -7.96 11.60
C ILE A 120 -4.86 -7.08 10.79
N LYS A 121 -4.34 -7.58 9.66
CA LYS A 121 -3.38 -6.87 8.78
C LYS A 121 -3.97 -6.38 7.47
N GLU A 122 -4.89 -7.15 6.90
CA GLU A 122 -5.58 -6.85 5.65
C GLU A 122 -7.08 -7.03 5.86
N LEU A 123 -7.88 -6.02 5.48
CA LEU A 123 -9.33 -6.06 5.63
C LEU A 123 -10.02 -5.75 4.30
N LYS A 124 -10.86 -6.70 3.85
CA LYS A 124 -11.63 -6.63 2.62
C LYS A 124 -13.11 -6.88 2.93
N LEU A 125 -13.94 -5.85 2.85
CA LEU A 125 -15.38 -5.95 3.08
C LEU A 125 -16.15 -5.51 1.82
N PRO A 126 -16.28 -6.40 0.81
CA PRO A 126 -16.79 -6.03 -0.52
C PRO A 126 -18.28 -5.66 -0.56
N LYS A 127 -19.03 -5.95 0.52
CA LYS A 127 -20.46 -5.65 0.67
C LYS A 127 -20.79 -4.73 1.85
N ALA A 128 -19.82 -4.37 2.71
CA ALA A 128 -20.11 -3.55 3.88
C ALA A 128 -20.54 -2.13 3.47
N VAL A 129 -21.62 -1.67 4.09
CA VAL A 129 -22.22 -0.34 3.89
C VAL A 129 -21.99 0.53 5.13
N THR A 130 -22.00 -0.08 6.32
CA THR A 130 -21.84 0.61 7.61
C THR A 130 -20.86 -0.15 8.51
N LEU A 131 -19.94 0.59 9.14
CA LEU A 131 -19.13 0.13 10.26
C LEU A 131 -19.48 0.97 11.50
N ASP A 132 -19.80 0.34 12.61
CA ASP A 132 -20.18 1.05 13.84
C ASP A 132 -18.97 1.52 14.66
N GLU A 133 -19.23 2.18 15.80
CA GLU A 133 -18.22 2.64 16.75
C GLU A 133 -17.19 1.55 17.05
N ARG A 134 -15.89 1.89 16.93
CA ARG A 134 -14.76 1.05 17.34
C ARG A 134 -14.67 -0.32 16.67
N ALA A 135 -15.45 -0.58 15.61
CA ALA A 135 -15.63 -1.88 14.96
C ALA A 135 -14.32 -2.66 14.69
N PHE A 136 -13.25 -1.99 14.25
CA PHE A 136 -11.92 -2.55 13.99
C PHE A 136 -10.80 -1.82 14.76
N SER A 137 -11.14 -1.14 15.86
CA SER A 137 -10.17 -0.39 16.67
C SER A 137 -9.15 -1.30 17.37
N VAL A 138 -7.93 -0.82 17.57
CA VAL A 138 -6.80 -1.57 18.14
C VAL A 138 -6.51 -2.82 17.31
N ASN A 139 -5.97 -2.61 16.12
CA ASN A 139 -5.57 -3.64 15.16
C ASN A 139 -4.23 -3.29 14.49
N SER A 140 -3.81 -4.08 13.49
CA SER A 140 -2.59 -3.85 12.72
C SER A 140 -2.85 -3.60 11.22
N ILE A 141 -4.03 -3.07 10.87
CA ILE A 141 -4.49 -3.02 9.48
C ILE A 141 -3.60 -2.08 8.66
N GLU A 142 -2.96 -2.61 7.62
CA GLU A 142 -2.13 -1.85 6.66
C GLU A 142 -2.85 -1.64 5.33
N ASN A 143 -3.69 -2.61 4.92
CA ASN A 143 -4.43 -2.58 3.66
C ASN A 143 -5.95 -2.69 3.93
N LEU A 144 -6.73 -1.78 3.33
CA LEU A 144 -8.16 -1.65 3.54
C LEU A 144 -8.90 -1.49 2.20
N GLU A 145 -9.84 -2.39 1.91
CA GLU A 145 -10.71 -2.31 0.73
C GLU A 145 -12.19 -2.31 1.15
N LEU A 146 -12.85 -1.14 1.02
CA LEU A 146 -14.24 -0.89 1.40
C LEU A 146 -15.04 -0.31 0.22
N PRO A 147 -15.25 -1.05 -0.88
CA PRO A 147 -15.76 -0.49 -2.15
C PRO A 147 -17.23 -0.04 -2.14
N LYS A 148 -17.97 -0.26 -1.05
CA LYS A 148 -19.39 0.10 -0.90
C LYS A 148 -19.70 0.88 0.38
N ILE A 149 -18.69 1.25 1.16
CA ILE A 149 -18.91 1.85 2.47
C ILE A 149 -19.53 3.24 2.33
N LYS A 150 -20.53 3.50 3.17
CA LYS A 150 -21.22 4.79 3.26
C LYS A 150 -20.99 5.48 4.58
N THR A 151 -20.91 4.75 5.68
CA THR A 151 -20.66 5.33 7.00
C THR A 151 -19.60 4.54 7.77
N ILE A 152 -18.71 5.28 8.43
CA ILE A 152 -17.68 4.74 9.33
C ILE A 152 -17.87 5.41 10.70
N GLY A 153 -18.13 4.63 11.73
CA GLY A 153 -18.43 5.11 13.08
C GLY A 153 -17.25 5.68 13.86
N GLU A 154 -17.54 6.23 15.04
CA GLU A 154 -16.54 6.80 15.94
C GLU A 154 -15.41 5.80 16.22
N SER A 155 -14.15 6.24 16.07
CA SER A 155 -12.97 5.43 16.38
C SER A 155 -12.90 4.07 15.66
N ALA A 156 -13.64 3.85 14.56
CA ALA A 156 -13.78 2.53 13.94
C ALA A 156 -12.45 1.85 13.54
N PHE A 157 -11.43 2.63 13.16
CA PHE A 157 -10.06 2.20 12.84
C PHE A 157 -9.00 2.87 13.75
N LEU A 158 -9.40 3.35 14.93
CA LEU A 158 -8.50 3.91 15.95
C LEU A 158 -7.37 2.92 16.26
N TYR A 159 -6.11 3.38 16.31
CA TYR A 159 -4.93 2.52 16.49
C TYR A 159 -4.88 1.37 15.46
N SER A 160 -4.48 1.71 14.23
CA SER A 160 -4.15 0.77 13.16
C SER A 160 -2.87 1.25 12.43
N LYS A 161 -2.53 0.67 11.26
CA LYS A 161 -1.27 0.94 10.54
C LYS A 161 -1.52 1.44 9.11
N LEU A 162 -2.69 2.03 8.85
CA LEU A 162 -3.10 2.46 7.52
C LEU A 162 -2.18 3.58 7.03
N LYS A 163 -1.62 3.41 5.82
CA LYS A 163 -0.73 4.39 5.16
C LYS A 163 -1.44 5.25 4.12
N THR A 164 -2.52 4.72 3.54
CA THR A 164 -3.33 5.37 2.51
C THR A 164 -4.80 5.08 2.77
N LEU A 165 -5.66 6.08 2.57
CA LEU A 165 -7.11 5.96 2.64
C LEU A 165 -7.72 6.39 1.31
N ASN A 166 -8.63 5.59 0.77
CA ASN A 166 -9.30 5.88 -0.51
C ASN A 166 -10.78 5.49 -0.40
N LEU A 167 -11.62 6.48 -0.11
CA LEU A 167 -13.05 6.32 0.15
C LEU A 167 -13.84 7.36 -0.68
N PRO A 168 -13.82 7.28 -2.02
CA PRO A 168 -14.27 8.37 -2.89
C PRO A 168 -15.79 8.43 -3.08
N GLN A 169 -16.57 7.74 -2.25
CA GLN A 169 -18.03 7.60 -2.33
C GLN A 169 -18.66 7.45 -0.94
N ILE A 170 -17.94 7.83 0.13
CA ILE A 170 -18.39 7.74 1.51
C ILE A 170 -19.21 8.97 1.90
N ASP A 171 -20.28 8.76 2.68
CA ASP A 171 -21.19 9.82 3.11
C ASP A 171 -20.72 10.42 4.44
N SER A 172 -20.27 9.60 5.41
CA SER A 172 -19.72 10.12 6.67
C SER A 172 -18.60 9.32 7.34
N ILE A 173 -17.73 10.03 8.07
CA ILE A 173 -16.61 9.51 8.88
C ILE A 173 -16.70 10.09 10.30
N GLY A 174 -17.00 9.23 11.27
CA GLY A 174 -17.20 9.58 12.68
C GLY A 174 -15.93 10.01 13.43
N SER A 175 -16.14 10.55 14.63
CA SER A 175 -15.06 11.19 15.40
C SER A 175 -13.92 10.22 15.71
N GLY A 176 -12.67 10.66 15.56
CA GLY A 176 -11.49 9.82 15.81
C GLY A 176 -11.37 8.56 14.94
N ALA A 177 -12.18 8.38 13.89
CA ALA A 177 -12.30 7.11 13.14
C ALA A 177 -10.96 6.51 12.69
N PHE A 178 -9.99 7.33 12.28
CA PHE A 178 -8.66 6.93 11.83
C PHE A 178 -7.53 7.50 12.71
N LYS A 179 -7.84 7.93 13.94
CA LYS A 179 -6.85 8.47 14.88
C LYS A 179 -5.77 7.43 15.22
N TYR A 180 -4.52 7.87 15.38
CA TYR A 180 -3.36 7.00 15.61
C TYR A 180 -3.11 5.93 14.51
N ASN A 181 -3.27 6.29 13.24
CA ASN A 181 -2.81 5.49 12.08
C ASN A 181 -1.46 6.00 11.54
N SER A 182 -1.12 5.73 10.28
CA SER A 182 0.09 6.22 9.60
C SER A 182 -0.24 6.93 8.27
N LEU A 183 -1.41 7.57 8.19
CA LEU A 183 -1.97 8.05 6.92
C LEU A 183 -1.14 9.16 6.29
N MET A 184 -0.64 8.92 5.08
CA MET A 184 0.13 9.88 4.27
C MET A 184 -0.60 10.30 2.98
N GLU A 185 -1.65 9.60 2.60
CA GLU A 185 -2.44 9.88 1.38
C GLU A 185 -3.92 9.60 1.66
N ILE A 186 -4.78 10.61 1.56
CA ILE A 186 -6.22 10.52 1.83
C ILE A 186 -7.00 10.98 0.60
N HIS A 187 -7.92 10.16 0.11
CA HIS A 187 -8.86 10.48 -0.98
C HIS A 187 -10.30 10.33 -0.48
N LEU A 188 -11.08 11.42 -0.52
CA LEU A 188 -12.48 11.50 -0.10
C LEU A 188 -13.34 12.14 -1.19
N ASP A 189 -14.66 12.08 -1.06
CA ASP A 189 -15.59 12.86 -1.88
C ASP A 189 -15.76 14.27 -1.27
N PRO A 190 -15.93 15.36 -2.06
CA PRO A 190 -16.12 16.70 -1.50
C PRO A 190 -17.35 16.83 -0.60
N ASP A 191 -18.40 16.02 -0.84
CA ASP A 191 -19.61 16.04 -0.02
C ASP A 191 -19.49 15.15 1.25
N THR A 192 -18.32 14.56 1.54
CA THR A 192 -18.12 13.70 2.72
C THR A 192 -18.21 14.49 4.04
N THR A 193 -19.14 14.10 4.91
CA THR A 193 -19.23 14.63 6.28
C THR A 193 -18.21 13.97 7.20
N VAL A 194 -17.16 14.68 7.59
CA VAL A 194 -16.14 14.18 8.53
C VAL A 194 -16.29 14.87 9.89
N HIS A 195 -16.17 14.10 10.96
CA HIS A 195 -16.33 14.55 12.34
C HIS A 195 -14.99 14.82 13.05
N THR A 196 -15.06 15.42 14.25
CA THR A 196 -13.91 15.88 15.05
C THR A 196 -12.87 14.77 15.30
N GLU A 197 -11.59 15.14 15.25
CA GLU A 197 -10.43 14.28 15.42
C GLU A 197 -10.30 13.09 14.44
N ALA A 198 -11.12 13.00 13.37
CA ALA A 198 -11.20 11.82 12.51
C ALA A 198 -9.84 11.30 11.99
N PHE A 199 -8.88 12.19 11.70
CA PHE A 199 -7.54 11.84 11.21
C PHE A 199 -6.42 12.27 12.16
N LYS A 200 -6.73 12.55 13.43
CA LYS A 200 -5.77 13.12 14.39
C LYS A 200 -4.64 12.14 14.72
N ASP A 201 -3.51 12.69 15.16
CA ASP A 201 -2.39 11.99 15.79
C ASP A 201 -1.78 10.85 14.95
N GLN A 202 -1.55 11.08 13.66
CA GLN A 202 -0.88 10.13 12.76
C GLN A 202 0.58 9.88 13.17
N ARG A 203 0.96 8.59 13.12
CA ARG A 203 2.28 8.04 13.44
C ARG A 203 2.96 7.62 12.14
N ILE A 204 3.61 8.55 11.47
CA ILE A 204 4.26 8.32 10.18
C ILE A 204 5.72 7.91 10.41
N SER A 205 6.23 7.01 9.56
CA SER A 205 7.66 6.82 9.41
C SER A 205 8.04 6.95 7.94
N HIS A 206 9.03 7.79 7.67
CA HIS A 206 9.44 8.16 6.32
C HIS A 206 10.92 7.84 6.12
N GLU A 207 11.26 7.10 5.07
CA GLU A 207 12.64 6.94 4.63
C GLU A 207 12.97 8.00 3.58
N ILE A 208 13.87 8.93 3.91
CA ILE A 208 14.26 9.98 2.97
C ILE A 208 15.74 9.88 2.59
N LYS A 209 16.07 10.40 1.41
CA LYS A 209 17.44 10.68 1.01
C LYS A 209 17.62 12.20 0.87
N PRO A 210 18.43 12.83 1.74
CA PRO A 210 18.80 14.24 1.62
C PRO A 210 19.47 14.58 0.29
N ASN A 211 19.48 15.87 -0.06
CA ASN A 211 20.25 16.39 -1.19
C ASN A 211 21.77 16.35 -0.90
N GLU A 212 22.57 16.81 -1.87
CA GLU A 212 24.05 16.78 -1.77
C GLU A 212 24.61 17.72 -0.68
N GLN A 213 23.77 18.59 -0.11
CA GLN A 213 24.09 19.54 0.96
C GLN A 213 23.58 19.05 2.33
N GLY A 214 23.02 17.84 2.42
CA GLY A 214 22.43 17.32 3.67
C GLY A 214 21.13 18.04 4.05
N GLU A 215 20.34 18.45 3.06
CA GLU A 215 19.05 19.11 3.26
C GLU A 215 17.88 18.22 2.83
N ILE A 216 16.75 18.39 3.51
CA ILE A 216 15.46 17.75 3.23
C ILE A 216 14.41 18.85 3.07
N GLN A 217 13.66 18.87 1.98
CA GLN A 217 12.58 19.85 1.78
C GLN A 217 11.32 19.38 2.50
N PHE A 218 10.53 20.30 3.05
CA PHE A 218 9.28 19.95 3.74
C PHE A 218 8.29 19.25 2.80
N ASP A 219 8.26 19.62 1.51
CA ASP A 219 7.41 19.00 0.48
C ASP A 219 7.67 17.48 0.29
N ASP A 220 8.87 16.99 0.59
CA ASP A 220 9.18 15.56 0.55
C ASP A 220 8.58 14.82 1.77
N LEU A 221 8.29 15.56 2.85
CA LEU A 221 7.73 15.05 4.10
C LEU A 221 6.21 15.20 4.20
N SER A 222 5.63 16.11 3.40
CA SER A 222 4.20 16.45 3.41
C SER A 222 3.28 15.27 3.10
N PRO A 223 2.24 15.01 3.93
CA PRO A 223 1.12 14.17 3.54
C PRO A 223 0.32 14.79 2.38
N LYS A 224 -0.53 13.98 1.75
CA LYS A 224 -1.31 14.36 0.56
C LYS A 224 -2.79 14.11 0.76
N PHE A 225 -3.59 15.02 0.22
CA PHE A 225 -5.02 15.06 0.41
C PHE A 225 -5.67 15.30 -0.94
N PHE A 226 -6.75 14.59 -1.20
CA PHE A 226 -7.52 14.67 -2.43
C PHE A 226 -8.99 14.76 -2.03
N GLU A 227 -9.56 15.94 -2.23
CA GLU A 227 -10.99 16.17 -2.12
C GLU A 227 -11.59 16.07 -3.53
N GLY A 228 -12.32 14.99 -3.76
CA GLY A 228 -12.81 14.61 -5.09
C GLY A 228 -11.67 14.34 -6.09
N THR A 229 -11.49 15.24 -7.05
CA THR A 229 -10.42 15.13 -8.07
C THR A 229 -9.31 16.17 -7.93
N ASP A 230 -9.44 17.10 -6.98
CA ASP A 230 -8.52 18.20 -6.83
C ASP A 230 -7.38 17.83 -5.86
N ASP A 231 -6.16 18.21 -6.26
CA ASP A 231 -4.92 17.86 -5.57
C ASP A 231 -4.66 18.92 -4.49
N GLU A 232 -5.27 18.72 -3.32
CA GLU A 232 -5.12 19.57 -2.14
C GLU A 232 -3.74 19.33 -1.52
N HIS A 233 -2.72 19.92 -2.15
CA HIS A 233 -1.37 19.97 -1.59
C HIS A 233 -1.37 20.83 -0.31
N SER A 234 -1.52 20.20 0.85
CA SER A 234 -1.28 20.89 2.11
C SER A 234 0.19 21.31 2.19
N VAL A 235 0.39 22.60 2.40
CA VAL A 235 1.72 23.18 2.54
C VAL A 235 2.14 23.07 3.99
N LEU A 236 3.05 22.14 4.29
CA LEU A 236 3.62 21.97 5.62
C LEU A 236 4.36 23.25 6.02
N THR A 237 3.86 23.94 7.07
CA THR A 237 4.34 25.28 7.44
C THR A 237 5.46 25.27 8.47
N LYS A 238 5.48 24.28 9.36
CA LYS A 238 6.39 24.22 10.51
C LYS A 238 6.83 22.78 10.81
N ILE A 239 8.09 22.62 11.19
CA ILE A 239 8.68 21.43 11.79
C ILE A 239 9.27 21.83 13.14
N LEU A 240 9.08 20.98 14.14
CA LEU A 240 9.74 21.05 15.44
C LEU A 240 10.40 19.69 15.73
N PHE A 241 11.30 19.67 16.71
CA PHE A 241 11.85 18.46 17.30
C PHE A 241 11.27 18.27 18.72
N ASP A 242 11.69 17.20 19.41
CA ASP A 242 11.33 16.92 20.81
C ASP A 242 11.38 18.20 21.67
N GLU A 243 10.38 18.37 22.54
CA GLU A 243 10.19 19.54 23.43
C GLU A 243 10.00 20.91 22.74
N GLY A 244 9.80 20.94 21.42
CA GLY A 244 9.54 22.19 20.67
C GLY A 244 10.80 22.95 20.27
N SER A 245 11.97 22.31 20.34
CA SER A 245 13.24 22.82 19.81
C SER A 245 13.23 22.86 18.28
N ASP A 246 13.92 23.84 17.67
CA ASP A 246 14.24 23.87 16.22
C ASP A 246 15.51 23.05 15.88
N SER A 247 16.05 22.27 16.84
CA SER A 247 17.25 21.45 16.63
C SER A 247 17.26 20.15 17.43
N TYR A 248 17.94 19.12 16.92
CA TYR A 248 18.04 17.81 17.56
C TYR A 248 19.41 17.13 17.35
N PRO A 249 20.14 16.77 18.42
CA PRO A 249 21.46 16.14 18.32
C PRO A 249 21.36 14.64 18.01
N VAL A 250 22.11 14.17 17.01
CA VAL A 250 22.17 12.77 16.56
C VAL A 250 23.61 12.39 16.21
N ASN A 251 24.22 11.54 17.03
CA ASN A 251 25.51 10.89 16.76
C ASN A 251 26.57 11.86 16.20
N ASN A 252 26.91 12.88 17.00
CA ASN A 252 27.88 13.96 16.73
C ASN A 252 27.47 14.98 15.64
N ILE A 253 26.22 14.98 15.17
CA ILE A 253 25.69 15.96 14.21
C ILE A 253 24.38 16.54 14.75
N THR A 254 24.12 17.83 14.55
CA THR A 254 22.85 18.47 14.95
C THR A 254 21.99 18.70 13.72
N LEU A 255 20.75 18.19 13.73
CA LEU A 255 19.73 18.60 12.75
C LEU A 255 19.17 19.97 13.14
N HIS A 256 18.85 20.80 12.14
CA HIS A 256 18.17 22.08 12.35
C HIS A 256 16.97 22.23 11.41
N ALA A 257 15.85 22.73 11.92
CA ALA A 257 14.67 23.08 11.12
C ALA A 257 14.74 24.56 10.71
N ASP A 258 14.99 24.82 9.43
CA ASP A 258 14.89 26.15 8.84
C ASP A 258 13.43 26.36 8.40
N ASN A 259 12.57 26.65 9.38
CA ASN A 259 11.13 26.86 9.17
C ASN A 259 10.84 27.99 8.17
N THR A 260 11.70 29.02 8.11
CA THR A 260 11.61 30.11 7.12
C THR A 260 11.87 29.64 5.69
N LYS A 261 12.85 28.73 5.48
CA LYS A 261 13.16 28.18 4.15
C LYS A 261 12.54 26.80 3.89
N LYS A 262 11.66 26.32 4.78
CA LYS A 262 10.93 25.05 4.69
C LYS A 262 11.82 23.83 4.42
N LYS A 263 12.93 23.73 5.17
CA LYS A 263 13.86 22.59 5.06
C LYS A 263 14.47 22.18 6.40
N ILE A 264 14.79 20.89 6.54
CA ILE A 264 15.69 20.39 7.57
C ILE A 264 17.11 20.42 7.00
N THR A 265 18.10 20.85 7.78
CA THR A 265 19.53 20.86 7.44
C THR A 265 20.33 20.01 8.43
N GLY A 266 21.58 19.67 8.08
CA GLY A 266 22.44 18.81 8.89
C GLY A 266 22.16 17.30 8.72
N ALA A 267 21.34 16.91 7.75
CA ALA A 267 20.94 15.54 7.49
C ALA A 267 22.05 14.74 6.76
N THR A 268 23.21 14.59 7.40
CA THR A 268 24.40 13.94 6.83
C THR A 268 24.77 12.60 7.50
N ASN A 269 24.09 12.21 8.58
CA ASN A 269 24.33 10.97 9.32
C ASN A 269 23.44 9.80 8.85
N THR A 270 23.88 8.55 9.06
CA THR A 270 23.20 7.29 8.67
C THR A 270 22.19 6.78 9.69
N SER A 271 21.82 7.61 10.67
CA SER A 271 21.08 7.19 11.85
C SER A 271 19.57 7.31 11.66
N ARG A 272 18.80 6.42 12.29
CA ARG A 272 17.33 6.56 12.39
C ARG A 272 17.00 7.60 13.45
N ILE A 273 16.11 8.53 13.14
CA ILE A 273 15.77 9.68 13.98
C ILE A 273 14.26 9.70 14.20
N SER A 274 13.82 9.98 15.42
CA SER A 274 12.41 10.29 15.69
C SER A 274 12.25 11.79 15.73
N LEU A 275 11.21 12.31 15.06
CA LEU A 275 10.85 13.73 15.05
C LEU A 275 9.39 13.88 15.54
N PHE A 276 9.06 15.03 16.11
CA PHE A 276 7.69 15.45 16.39
C PHE A 276 7.30 16.59 15.44
N ILE A 277 6.91 16.22 14.21
CA ILE A 277 6.47 17.24 13.24
C ILE A 277 5.07 17.73 13.61
N ASN A 278 4.99 18.95 14.15
CA ASN A 278 3.71 19.60 14.39
C ASN A 278 3.20 20.26 13.08
N THR A 279 2.47 19.49 12.26
CA THR A 279 1.91 19.97 10.99
C THR A 279 0.69 20.86 11.21
N GLU A 280 0.88 22.18 11.16
CA GLU A 280 -0.22 23.09 10.85
C GLU A 280 -0.55 22.95 9.35
N LEU A 281 -1.70 22.37 9.06
CA LEU A 281 -2.24 22.24 7.70
C LEU A 281 -2.83 23.58 7.28
N ASN A 282 -1.97 24.46 6.78
CA ASN A 282 -2.40 25.80 6.40
C ASN A 282 -2.85 25.83 4.94
N ASN A 283 -4.16 25.71 4.75
CA ASN A 283 -4.91 26.29 3.63
C ASN A 283 -6.19 26.92 4.20
N GLY A 284 -6.74 27.93 3.51
CA GLY A 284 -7.93 28.68 3.96
C GLY A 284 -9.24 27.89 4.00
N ASN A 285 -9.20 26.61 3.62
CA ASN A 285 -10.22 25.61 3.91
C ASN A 285 -9.57 24.60 4.86
N SER A 286 -10.19 24.34 6.02
CA SER A 286 -9.81 23.22 6.87
C SER A 286 -10.01 21.91 6.11
N LEU A 287 -9.12 20.92 6.30
CA LEU A 287 -9.48 19.54 5.97
C LEU A 287 -10.84 19.20 6.59
N PRO A 288 -11.64 18.31 5.97
CA PRO A 288 -12.99 18.03 6.44
C PRO A 288 -13.03 17.47 7.90
N GLY A 289 -11.91 16.98 8.43
CA GLY A 289 -11.74 16.76 9.87
C GLY A 289 -10.30 16.95 10.35
N ASP A 290 -10.09 17.01 11.67
CA ASP A 290 -8.77 17.32 12.24
C ASP A 290 -7.72 16.25 11.89
N TYR A 291 -6.55 16.73 11.47
CA TYR A 291 -5.37 15.92 11.19
C TYR A 291 -4.17 16.54 11.89
N SER A 292 -3.39 15.72 12.58
CA SER A 292 -2.11 16.08 13.20
C SER A 292 -1.16 14.90 13.05
N ILE A 293 0.15 15.14 13.18
CA ILE A 293 1.15 14.09 13.23
C ILE A 293 1.70 14.04 14.66
N GLU A 294 1.38 12.98 15.40
CA GLU A 294 1.88 12.79 16.78
C GLU A 294 3.35 12.35 16.79
N ARG A 295 3.76 11.53 15.82
CA ARG A 295 5.15 11.06 15.70
C ARG A 295 5.53 10.90 14.24
N TYR A 296 6.69 11.45 13.86
CA TYR A 296 7.26 11.35 12.53
C TYR A 296 8.67 10.75 12.60
N SER A 297 8.78 9.43 12.51
CA SER A 297 10.09 8.76 12.53
C SER A 297 10.78 8.84 11.18
N LEU A 298 11.77 9.71 11.06
CA LEU A 298 12.57 9.94 9.87
C LEU A 298 13.81 9.01 9.84
N THR A 299 13.90 8.16 8.84
CA THR A 299 15.12 7.38 8.57
C THR A 299 15.90 8.06 7.45
N ILE A 300 17.10 8.55 7.77
CA ILE A 300 18.00 9.18 6.78
C ILE A 300 18.88 8.11 6.13
N ASN A 301 18.64 7.86 4.84
CA ASN A 301 19.45 6.93 4.06
C ASN A 301 20.65 7.65 3.41
N PRO A 302 21.91 7.23 3.67
CA PRO A 302 23.08 7.96 3.20
C PRO A 302 23.28 7.99 1.69
N PHE A 303 23.93 9.05 1.24
CA PHE A 303 24.69 9.04 0.00
C PHE A 303 25.97 8.20 0.21
N LYS A 304 26.22 7.19 -0.63
CA LYS A 304 27.56 6.57 -0.70
C LYS A 304 28.41 7.35 -1.70
N GLU A 305 29.36 8.12 -1.19
CA GLU A 305 30.51 8.53 -1.98
C GLU A 305 31.31 7.29 -2.42
N SER A 306 32.00 7.40 -3.55
CA SER A 306 33.13 6.54 -3.86
C SER A 306 34.32 7.43 -4.15
N THR A 307 35.12 7.68 -3.13
CA THR A 307 36.49 8.15 -3.28
C THR A 307 37.35 7.00 -3.81
N ASP A 308 38.23 7.30 -4.77
CA ASP A 308 39.07 6.30 -5.42
C ASP A 308 40.33 5.99 -4.61
N GLY A 309 40.75 4.73 -4.66
CA GLY A 309 42.17 4.34 -4.72
C GLY A 309 43.02 4.43 -3.45
N ASN A 310 43.20 3.28 -2.78
CA ASN A 310 44.57 2.81 -2.54
C ASN A 310 44.65 1.27 -2.49
N ASN A 311 45.79 0.71 -2.89
CA ASN A 311 46.02 -0.75 -2.87
C ASN A 311 46.60 -1.18 -1.52
N ASN A 312 46.10 -2.29 -0.94
CA ASN A 312 46.92 -3.49 -0.68
C ASN A 312 46.11 -4.64 -0.05
N VAL A 313 46.30 -5.83 -0.64
CA VAL A 313 46.65 -7.11 0.00
C VAL A 313 46.27 -7.30 1.48
N ASP A 314 45.21 -8.06 1.77
CA ASP A 314 45.25 -9.49 2.15
C ASP A 314 43.80 -10.05 2.14
N GLY A 315 43.52 -11.35 2.03
CA GLY A 315 43.53 -12.32 3.14
C GLY A 315 42.40 -12.03 4.14
N ASN A 316 41.46 -12.92 4.47
CA ASN A 316 41.33 -14.35 4.21
C ASN A 316 39.89 -14.79 4.63
N GLU A 317 39.37 -15.91 4.12
CA GLU A 317 38.32 -16.75 4.78
C GLU A 317 36.96 -16.10 5.18
N ASN A 318 35.88 -16.83 5.54
CA ASN A 318 35.47 -18.21 5.25
C ASN A 318 33.93 -18.30 5.21
N ASN A 319 33.43 -19.52 5.00
CA ASN A 319 32.05 -19.99 5.18
C ASN A 319 31.04 -19.64 4.07
N THR A 320 30.77 -20.58 3.15
CA THR A 320 29.89 -21.78 3.28
C THR A 320 28.42 -21.37 3.29
N ASP A 321 27.64 -21.69 2.25
CA ASP A 321 27.10 -23.04 1.96
C ASP A 321 26.01 -23.41 3.00
N ASN A 322 24.82 -23.91 2.67
CA ASN A 322 24.30 -24.54 1.44
C ASN A 322 22.88 -23.96 1.14
N GLY A 323 22.29 -24.05 -0.05
CA GLY A 323 21.50 -25.22 -0.50
C GLY A 323 20.08 -25.23 0.10
N ASN A 324 18.97 -25.50 -0.61
CA ASN A 324 18.77 -25.89 -2.01
C ASN A 324 17.27 -25.57 -2.36
N THR A 325 16.90 -25.18 -3.59
CA THR A 325 16.08 -25.98 -4.56
C THR A 325 14.87 -26.73 -3.98
N ASP A 326 13.69 -26.84 -4.60
CA ASP A 326 13.33 -26.85 -6.04
C ASP A 326 11.83 -26.49 -6.17
N ASN A 327 11.36 -25.66 -7.11
CA ASN A 327 10.98 -25.89 -8.53
C ASN A 327 9.56 -26.44 -8.81
N SER A 328 9.03 -25.98 -9.95
CA SER A 328 7.94 -26.58 -10.75
C SER A 328 6.49 -26.44 -10.21
N THR A 329 5.42 -26.36 -11.01
CA THR A 329 5.26 -25.98 -12.43
C THR A 329 3.82 -25.53 -12.74
N GLN A 330 3.64 -24.61 -13.69
CA GLN A 330 2.38 -24.43 -14.46
C GLN A 330 2.18 -25.58 -15.47
N PRO A 331 0.94 -25.91 -15.90
CA PRO A 331 0.30 -25.29 -17.09
C PRO A 331 -1.21 -24.95 -16.88
N ASP A 332 -1.85 -23.92 -17.47
CA ASP A 332 -2.02 -23.48 -18.88
C ASP A 332 -2.99 -24.32 -19.75
N ASN A 333 -4.23 -23.79 -20.00
CA ASN A 333 -4.97 -23.65 -21.28
C ASN A 333 -6.50 -23.44 -21.04
N ASN A 334 -7.16 -22.38 -21.55
CA ASN A 334 -7.77 -22.18 -22.90
C ASN A 334 -8.97 -23.13 -23.20
N ASN A 335 -10.12 -22.73 -23.79
CA ASN A 335 -10.36 -21.68 -24.79
C ASN A 335 -11.86 -21.23 -25.01
N SER A 336 -12.06 -20.01 -25.54
CA SER A 336 -13.13 -19.46 -26.46
C SER A 336 -14.67 -19.45 -26.22
N ASN A 337 -15.23 -18.23 -26.39
CA ASN A 337 -16.47 -17.81 -27.13
C ASN A 337 -17.85 -18.36 -26.67
N ASN A 338 -19.03 -17.69 -26.73
CA ASN A 338 -19.54 -16.36 -27.13
C ASN A 338 -21.03 -16.29 -26.64
N ASN A 339 -21.85 -15.22 -26.66
CA ASN A 339 -21.80 -13.75 -26.84
C ASN A 339 -23.20 -13.20 -26.40
N GLY A 340 -23.37 -11.93 -25.94
CA GLY A 340 -24.71 -11.43 -25.55
C GLY A 340 -24.84 -10.15 -24.71
N ASN A 341 -24.47 -8.99 -25.28
CA ASN A 341 -24.96 -7.61 -25.03
C ASN A 341 -25.77 -7.23 -23.75
N SER A 342 -25.25 -6.31 -22.90
CA SER A 342 -25.95 -5.08 -22.41
C SER A 342 -25.13 -4.30 -21.34
N ASN A 343 -25.54 -3.05 -21.06
CA ASN A 343 -24.76 -2.04 -20.32
C ASN A 343 -24.73 -2.20 -18.79
N GLN A 344 -23.52 -2.19 -18.20
CA GLN A 344 -23.18 -1.52 -16.94
C GLN A 344 -21.65 -1.57 -16.72
N THR A 345 -20.98 -0.42 -16.55
CA THR A 345 -19.50 -0.38 -16.45
C THR A 345 -19.00 -0.75 -15.05
N LYS A 346 -18.60 -2.02 -14.90
CA LYS A 346 -17.82 -2.57 -13.77
C LYS A 346 -16.64 -1.64 -13.36
N PRO A 347 -16.29 -1.57 -12.06
CA PRO A 347 -15.02 -0.99 -11.64
C PRO A 347 -13.86 -1.78 -12.28
N LYS A 348 -13.00 -1.05 -13.01
CA LYS A 348 -11.89 -1.61 -13.78
C LYS A 348 -10.69 -1.84 -12.84
N PRO A 349 -9.98 -2.99 -12.92
CA PRO A 349 -8.79 -3.22 -12.09
C PRO A 349 -7.73 -2.13 -12.33
N GLU A 350 -7.03 -1.75 -11.26
CA GLU A 350 -6.09 -0.62 -11.23
C GLU A 350 -5.07 -0.71 -12.39
N GLU A 351 -5.18 0.18 -13.37
CA GLU A 351 -4.55 -0.04 -14.67
C GLU A 351 -3.06 0.31 -14.64
N LYS A 352 -2.22 -0.68 -14.31
CA LYS A 352 -0.75 -0.63 -14.21
C LYS A 352 -0.11 0.39 -15.16
N ARG A 353 0.28 1.56 -14.61
CA ARG A 353 0.85 2.67 -15.38
C ARG A 353 2.33 2.46 -15.72
N PRO A 354 2.78 2.77 -16.96
CA PRO A 354 4.21 2.74 -17.29
C PRO A 354 4.97 3.76 -16.46
N HIS A 355 6.22 3.48 -16.09
CA HIS A 355 7.05 4.45 -15.34
C HIS A 355 7.46 5.66 -16.20
N THR A 356 7.76 5.39 -17.47
CA THR A 356 8.13 6.36 -18.49
C THR A 356 7.55 5.92 -19.83
N VAL A 357 7.18 6.89 -20.66
CA VAL A 357 6.74 6.67 -22.04
C VAL A 357 7.54 7.53 -23.00
N TYR A 358 7.60 7.12 -24.27
CA TYR A 358 8.21 7.90 -25.35
C TYR A 358 7.22 8.21 -26.47
N ALA A 359 7.41 9.37 -27.11
CA ALA A 359 6.61 9.82 -28.24
C ALA A 359 6.85 8.96 -29.51
N LYS A 360 5.78 8.39 -30.07
CA LYS A 360 5.75 7.73 -31.39
C LYS A 360 5.43 8.70 -32.54
N ARG A 361 4.82 9.85 -32.23
CA ARG A 361 4.33 10.85 -33.19
C ARG A 361 4.66 12.26 -32.71
N GLY A 362 4.45 13.26 -33.58
CA GLY A 362 4.41 14.64 -33.13
C GLY A 362 3.25 14.82 -32.16
N MET A 363 3.48 15.49 -31.04
CA MET A 363 2.52 15.64 -29.96
C MET A 363 2.81 16.88 -29.12
N ARG A 364 1.87 17.25 -28.24
CA ARG A 364 2.00 18.41 -27.37
C ARG A 364 1.81 18.00 -25.90
N LEU A 365 2.50 18.72 -25.02
CA LEU A 365 2.21 18.79 -23.59
C LEU A 365 1.18 19.88 -23.38
N HIS A 366 0.18 19.63 -22.54
CA HIS A 366 -0.91 20.57 -22.25
C HIS A 366 -1.06 20.83 -20.76
N ARG A 367 -1.59 22.01 -20.40
CA ARG A 367 -1.87 22.37 -19.00
C ARG A 367 -3.02 21.55 -18.40
N ASN A 368 -4.00 21.18 -19.23
CA ASN A 368 -5.22 20.48 -18.81
C ASN A 368 -5.34 19.06 -19.38
N VAL A 369 -6.17 18.22 -18.74
CA VAL A 369 -6.37 16.81 -19.10
C VAL A 369 -7.01 16.64 -20.48
N SER A 370 -7.94 17.52 -20.85
CA SER A 370 -8.64 17.50 -22.15
C SER A 370 -7.70 17.69 -23.36
N LEU A 371 -6.47 18.19 -23.14
CA LEU A 371 -5.47 18.55 -24.15
C LEU A 371 -5.93 19.68 -25.08
N THR A 372 -6.59 20.70 -24.53
CA THR A 372 -6.99 21.89 -25.28
C THR A 372 -6.04 23.07 -25.06
N SER A 373 -5.28 23.11 -23.95
CA SER A 373 -4.37 24.22 -23.62
C SER A 373 -2.88 23.82 -23.77
N PRO A 374 -2.26 23.94 -24.96
CA PRO A 374 -0.89 23.49 -25.20
C PRO A 374 0.16 24.37 -24.50
N ILE A 375 1.17 23.72 -23.90
CA ILE A 375 2.35 24.36 -23.29
C ILE A 375 3.57 24.20 -24.20
N ARG A 376 3.83 22.98 -24.70
CA ARG A 376 5.05 22.67 -25.46
C ARG A 376 4.79 21.66 -26.56
N SER A 377 5.32 21.92 -27.76
CA SER A 377 5.23 21.01 -28.90
C SER A 377 6.49 20.17 -29.07
N TYR A 378 6.30 18.87 -29.35
CA TYR A 378 7.36 17.91 -29.64
C TYR A 378 7.20 17.39 -31.06
N LYS A 379 8.21 17.61 -31.90
CA LYS A 379 8.24 17.09 -33.28
C LYS A 379 8.40 15.57 -33.27
N LYS A 380 7.85 14.88 -34.29
CA LYS A 380 8.10 13.44 -34.49
C LYS A 380 9.61 13.20 -34.62
N GLN A 381 10.12 12.18 -33.95
CA GLN A 381 11.54 11.80 -33.96
C GLN A 381 11.68 10.28 -34.06
N SER A 382 12.87 9.79 -34.41
CA SER A 382 13.19 8.36 -34.29
C SER A 382 13.14 7.93 -32.82
N ARG A 383 12.87 6.64 -32.55
CA ARG A 383 12.65 6.15 -31.17
C ARG A 383 13.76 6.51 -30.18
N ALA A 384 15.02 6.52 -30.64
CA ALA A 384 16.19 6.89 -29.83
C ALA A 384 16.32 8.40 -29.55
N LYS A 385 15.67 9.26 -30.34
CA LYS A 385 15.60 10.72 -30.19
C LYS A 385 14.22 11.22 -29.76
N ALA A 386 13.27 10.31 -29.52
CA ALA A 386 11.90 10.65 -29.14
C ALA A 386 11.85 11.32 -27.76
N ALA A 387 10.98 12.31 -27.63
CA ALA A 387 10.68 12.91 -26.34
C ALA A 387 10.20 11.82 -25.36
N SER A 388 10.79 11.79 -24.17
CA SER A 388 10.47 10.87 -23.09
C SER A 388 9.79 11.63 -21.96
N PHE A 389 8.81 10.99 -21.34
CA PHE A 389 8.01 11.58 -20.28
C PHE A 389 7.93 10.61 -19.11
N ARG A 390 8.23 11.08 -17.89
CA ARG A 390 7.95 10.34 -16.66
C ARG A 390 6.47 10.46 -16.36
N VAL A 391 5.79 9.32 -16.25
CA VAL A 391 4.35 9.28 -15.98
C VAL A 391 4.16 9.33 -14.47
N ARG A 392 3.56 10.43 -14.00
CA ARG A 392 3.23 10.65 -12.59
C ARG A 392 1.88 10.04 -12.25
N GLY A 393 0.91 10.11 -13.15
CA GLY A 393 -0.43 9.55 -12.97
C GLY A 393 -1.13 9.19 -14.28
N ILE A 394 -2.28 8.53 -14.15
CA ILE A 394 -3.27 8.38 -15.23
C ILE A 394 -4.39 9.37 -14.93
N ALA A 395 -4.92 10.02 -15.95
CA ALA A 395 -6.14 10.82 -15.87
C ALA A 395 -7.04 10.48 -17.07
N TYR A 396 -8.27 10.97 -17.07
CA TYR A 396 -9.22 10.81 -18.18
C TYR A 396 -9.80 12.18 -18.55
N ASP A 397 -10.06 12.42 -19.83
CA ASP A 397 -10.83 13.61 -20.23
C ASP A 397 -12.33 13.39 -20.00
N ASN A 398 -13.13 14.44 -20.20
CA ASN A 398 -14.59 14.41 -20.06
C ASN A 398 -15.29 13.39 -20.98
N ASN A 399 -14.57 12.81 -21.96
CA ASN A 399 -15.04 11.75 -22.85
C ASN A 399 -14.51 10.36 -22.43
N GLY A 400 -14.03 10.20 -21.19
CA GLY A 400 -13.48 8.95 -20.66
C GLY A 400 -12.15 8.51 -21.30
N LYS A 401 -11.50 9.34 -22.12
CA LYS A 401 -10.33 8.93 -22.90
C LYS A 401 -9.04 9.18 -22.12
N LYS A 402 -8.30 8.10 -21.88
CA LYS A 402 -7.09 8.06 -21.06
C LYS A 402 -6.01 9.08 -21.46
N ARG A 403 -5.37 9.65 -20.44
CA ARG A 403 -4.26 10.62 -20.46
C ARG A 403 -3.18 10.21 -19.48
N TYR A 404 -1.96 10.69 -19.69
CA TYR A 404 -0.88 10.60 -18.71
C TYR A 404 -0.60 11.98 -18.13
N LYS A 405 -0.65 12.10 -16.81
CA LYS A 405 -0.05 13.22 -16.08
C LYS A 405 1.46 13.01 -16.09
N VAL A 406 2.20 14.04 -16.49
CA VAL A 406 3.65 14.05 -16.62
C VAL A 406 4.19 15.35 -16.03
N ASP A 407 5.52 15.44 -15.88
CA ASP A 407 6.15 16.65 -15.37
C ASP A 407 5.81 17.85 -16.29
N GLY A 408 5.20 18.89 -15.72
CA GLY A 408 4.73 20.07 -16.44
C GLY A 408 3.36 19.97 -17.14
N GLY A 409 2.56 18.91 -16.95
CA GLY A 409 1.18 18.86 -17.44
C GLY A 409 0.66 17.49 -17.86
N TYR A 410 -0.10 17.44 -18.96
CA TYR A 410 -0.76 16.25 -19.49
C TYR A 410 -0.37 15.97 -20.93
N ILE A 411 -0.29 14.68 -21.26
CA ILE A 411 -0.14 14.18 -22.63
C ILE A 411 -1.18 13.10 -22.93
N THR A 412 -1.43 12.85 -24.22
CA THR A 412 -2.26 11.72 -24.65
C THR A 412 -1.64 10.38 -24.23
N ALA A 413 -2.45 9.50 -23.64
CA ALA A 413 -2.04 8.12 -23.34
C ALA A 413 -2.31 7.15 -24.51
N GLY A 414 -2.83 7.66 -25.65
CA GLY A 414 -3.15 6.83 -26.81
C GLY A 414 -1.92 6.08 -27.32
N SER A 415 -2.02 4.76 -27.44
CA SER A 415 -0.95 3.85 -27.89
C SER A 415 -0.40 4.17 -29.28
N SER A 416 -1.11 4.97 -30.08
CA SER A 416 -0.67 5.49 -31.37
C SER A 416 0.30 6.69 -31.24
N TYR A 417 0.24 7.44 -30.14
CA TYR A 417 1.10 8.59 -29.82
C TYR A 417 2.23 8.27 -28.86
N VAL A 418 2.05 7.33 -27.93
CA VAL A 418 3.05 6.99 -26.90
C VAL A 418 3.20 5.48 -26.70
N ALA A 419 4.32 5.05 -26.13
CA ALA A 419 4.53 3.67 -25.68
C ALA A 419 5.44 3.62 -24.45
N ASP A 420 5.27 2.60 -23.60
CA ASP A 420 6.14 2.35 -22.43
C ASP A 420 7.60 2.27 -22.87
N SER A 421 8.47 3.07 -22.24
CA SER A 421 9.90 3.08 -22.49
C SER A 421 10.61 1.81 -22.02
N HIS A 422 9.98 0.89 -21.28
CA HIS A 422 10.59 -0.35 -20.80
C HIS A 422 9.98 -1.61 -21.44
N PHE A 423 10.82 -2.62 -21.71
CA PHE A 423 10.33 -3.94 -22.13
C PHE A 423 9.61 -4.64 -20.98
N ARG A 424 8.46 -5.26 -21.26
CA ARG A 424 7.61 -5.99 -20.29
C ARG A 424 7.45 -7.48 -20.60
N SER A 425 7.96 -7.95 -21.74
CA SER A 425 7.91 -9.36 -22.11
C SER A 425 9.14 -10.09 -21.60
N ASN A 426 8.92 -11.22 -20.91
CA ASN A 426 9.99 -12.12 -20.48
C ASN A 426 10.62 -12.91 -21.65
N LYS A 427 10.10 -12.79 -22.88
CA LYS A 427 10.59 -13.47 -24.10
C LYS A 427 11.74 -12.75 -24.81
N VAL A 428 12.30 -11.67 -24.24
CA VAL A 428 13.49 -11.01 -24.81
C VAL A 428 14.71 -11.93 -24.66
N ARG A 429 15.29 -12.36 -25.79
CA ARG A 429 16.51 -13.21 -25.85
C ARG A 429 17.70 -12.53 -26.51
N GLN A 430 17.46 -11.53 -27.36
CA GLN A 430 18.50 -10.73 -27.98
C GLN A 430 18.02 -9.29 -28.21
N VAL A 431 18.91 -8.33 -27.99
CA VAL A 431 18.66 -6.91 -28.20
C VAL A 431 19.79 -6.24 -28.97
N ARG A 432 19.48 -5.19 -29.72
CA ARG A 432 20.43 -4.38 -30.48
C ARG A 432 20.45 -2.95 -29.94
N VAL A 433 21.64 -2.36 -29.82
CA VAL A 433 21.81 -0.99 -29.31
C VAL A 433 21.33 0.04 -30.34
N LEU A 434 20.41 0.92 -29.93
CA LEU A 434 19.86 2.00 -30.77
C LEU A 434 20.51 3.38 -30.52
N SER A 435 20.83 3.70 -29.27
CA SER A 435 21.53 4.93 -28.90
C SER A 435 23.00 4.88 -29.33
N ASN A 436 23.70 6.02 -29.24
CA ASN A 436 25.13 6.09 -29.57
C ASN A 436 25.95 5.05 -28.77
N ARG A 437 25.63 4.93 -27.46
CA ARG A 437 26.20 3.93 -26.56
C ARG A 437 25.15 3.42 -25.55
N VAL A 438 25.31 2.18 -25.09
CA VAL A 438 24.66 1.62 -23.89
C VAL A 438 25.73 1.03 -22.98
N ASN A 439 25.69 1.36 -21.70
CA ASN A 439 26.61 0.85 -20.69
C ASN A 439 26.14 -0.52 -20.16
N SER A 440 27.10 -1.39 -19.83
CA SER A 440 26.89 -2.62 -19.06
C SER A 440 27.49 -2.53 -17.67
N TYR A 441 26.87 -3.18 -16.69
CA TYR A 441 27.13 -3.03 -15.27
C TYR A 441 27.30 -4.39 -14.58
N LYS A 442 27.98 -4.42 -13.42
CA LYS A 442 28.05 -5.63 -12.58
C LYS A 442 26.76 -5.86 -11.76
N ASP A 443 25.89 -4.86 -11.63
CA ASP A 443 24.73 -4.85 -10.73
C ASP A 443 23.41 -4.52 -11.44
N VAL A 444 22.28 -5.02 -10.91
CA VAL A 444 20.93 -4.79 -11.47
C VAL A 444 20.48 -3.33 -11.38
N LYS A 445 20.95 -2.59 -10.36
CA LYS A 445 20.65 -1.16 -10.16
C LYS A 445 21.25 -0.29 -11.28
N LEU A 446 22.29 -0.77 -11.97
CA LEU A 446 23.11 -0.06 -12.96
C LEU A 446 23.90 1.10 -12.35
N SER A 447 24.53 0.86 -11.21
CA SER A 447 25.27 1.89 -10.46
C SER A 447 26.48 2.38 -11.26
N SER A 448 26.72 3.69 -11.31
CA SER A 448 27.79 4.31 -12.11
C SER A 448 29.17 3.68 -11.86
N ASN A 449 29.52 3.46 -10.59
CA ASN A 449 30.74 2.79 -10.12
C ASN A 449 30.82 1.27 -10.41
N LYS A 450 29.73 0.64 -10.88
CA LYS A 450 29.71 -0.76 -11.32
C LYS A 450 29.65 -0.90 -12.85
N LYS A 451 29.76 0.22 -13.60
CA LYS A 451 29.90 0.24 -15.06
C LYS A 451 31.18 -0.49 -15.48
N VAL A 452 31.04 -1.41 -16.44
CA VAL A 452 32.14 -2.27 -16.93
C VAL A 452 32.62 -1.86 -18.33
N ARG A 453 31.70 -1.64 -19.26
CA ARG A 453 32.01 -1.17 -20.62
C ARG A 453 30.80 -0.51 -21.26
N SER A 454 31.02 0.10 -22.42
CA SER A 454 29.95 0.51 -23.32
C SER A 454 29.90 -0.34 -24.58
N TYR A 455 28.70 -0.50 -25.12
CA TYR A 455 28.41 -1.09 -26.42
C TYR A 455 28.00 0.03 -27.38
N LYS A 456 28.59 0.06 -28.58
CA LYS A 456 28.28 1.05 -29.62
C LYS A 456 26.90 0.77 -30.23
N LYS A 457 26.28 1.77 -30.86
CA LYS A 457 25.11 1.60 -31.74
C LYS A 457 25.28 0.41 -32.69
N GLY A 458 24.23 -0.38 -32.89
CA GLY A 458 24.23 -1.57 -33.73
C GLY A 458 24.73 -2.86 -33.04
N THR A 459 25.41 -2.78 -31.88
CA THR A 459 25.87 -3.98 -31.16
C THR A 459 24.69 -4.89 -30.80
N LYS A 460 24.76 -6.17 -31.18
CA LYS A 460 23.81 -7.22 -30.77
C LYS A 460 24.25 -7.85 -29.44
N LEU A 461 23.33 -8.01 -28.49
CA LEU A 461 23.59 -8.49 -27.13
C LEU A 461 22.61 -9.61 -26.78
N ARG A 462 23.11 -10.77 -26.34
CA ARG A 462 22.29 -11.90 -25.88
C ARG A 462 21.82 -11.65 -24.46
N VAL A 463 20.50 -11.67 -24.25
CA VAL A 463 19.83 -11.49 -22.96
C VAL A 463 19.57 -12.88 -22.38
N LYS A 464 20.12 -13.13 -21.18
CA LYS A 464 19.87 -14.34 -20.39
C LYS A 464 18.47 -14.28 -19.78
N ARG A 465 18.12 -13.16 -19.11
CA ARG A 465 16.78 -12.91 -18.58
C ARG A 465 16.44 -11.42 -18.49
N VAL A 466 15.15 -11.13 -18.41
CA VAL A 466 14.61 -9.83 -18.03
C VAL A 466 14.49 -9.78 -16.51
N VAL A 467 14.88 -8.67 -15.90
CA VAL A 467 14.82 -8.47 -14.44
C VAL A 467 14.05 -7.19 -14.15
N ASN A 468 13.08 -7.27 -13.23
CA ASN A 468 12.34 -6.11 -12.74
C ASN A 468 13.16 -5.40 -11.67
N TRP A 469 13.20 -4.07 -11.72
CA TRP A 469 13.82 -3.22 -10.70
C TRP A 469 12.89 -2.03 -10.44
N GLY A 470 12.08 -2.14 -9.39
CA GLY A 470 10.91 -1.28 -9.20
C GLY A 470 9.99 -1.31 -10.43
N ARG A 471 9.55 -0.14 -10.89
CA ARG A 471 8.68 0.00 -12.07
C ARG A 471 9.43 -0.05 -13.42
N ALA A 472 10.76 -0.23 -13.42
CA ALA A 472 11.61 -0.31 -14.60
C ALA A 472 12.11 -1.75 -14.84
N THR A 473 12.62 -2.03 -16.05
CA THR A 473 13.24 -3.32 -16.38
C THR A 473 14.72 -3.19 -16.73
N ARG A 474 15.40 -4.32 -16.61
CA ARG A 474 16.82 -4.56 -16.84
C ARG A 474 16.98 -5.85 -17.63
N PHE A 475 18.11 -6.00 -18.31
CA PHE A 475 18.49 -7.27 -18.92
C PHE A 475 19.78 -7.75 -18.30
N GLU A 476 19.76 -8.97 -17.75
CA GLU A 476 20.98 -9.73 -17.49
C GLU A 476 21.44 -10.32 -18.82
N LEU A 477 22.68 -10.06 -19.21
CA LEU A 477 23.32 -10.61 -20.39
C LEU A 477 23.88 -12.00 -20.09
N THR A 478 24.16 -12.79 -21.13
CA THR A 478 24.76 -14.13 -20.97
C THR A 478 26.15 -14.14 -20.33
N ASN A 479 26.79 -12.97 -20.18
CA ASN A 479 28.07 -12.79 -19.46
C ASN A 479 27.88 -12.23 -18.03
N GLY A 480 26.69 -12.37 -17.43
CA GLY A 480 26.37 -11.96 -16.06
C GLY A 480 26.23 -10.45 -15.85
N ARG A 481 26.46 -9.62 -16.88
CA ARG A 481 26.38 -8.16 -16.78
C ARG A 481 24.97 -7.66 -17.04
N TYR A 482 24.59 -6.57 -16.37
CA TYR A 482 23.30 -5.93 -16.52
C TYR A 482 23.34 -4.76 -17.50
N ILE A 483 22.28 -4.59 -18.28
CA ILE A 483 22.02 -3.38 -19.07
C ILE A 483 20.59 -2.86 -18.81
N THR A 484 20.34 -1.60 -19.18
CA THR A 484 19.01 -0.99 -19.14
C THR A 484 18.00 -1.72 -20.01
N GLY A 485 16.75 -1.88 -19.54
CA GLY A 485 15.62 -2.40 -20.33
C GLY A 485 14.89 -1.32 -21.14
N ASN A 486 15.52 -0.16 -21.40
CA ASN A 486 14.88 0.97 -22.06
C ASN A 486 14.84 0.82 -23.60
N LYS A 487 13.63 0.80 -24.18
CA LYS A 487 13.33 0.71 -25.63
C LYS A 487 13.86 1.87 -26.47
N GLN A 488 14.12 3.03 -25.88
CA GLN A 488 14.76 4.15 -26.60
C GLN A 488 16.25 3.89 -26.81
N LEU A 489 16.87 3.09 -25.94
CA LEU A 489 18.29 2.74 -25.99
C LEU A 489 18.53 1.39 -26.69
N LEU A 490 17.51 0.51 -26.74
CA LEU A 490 17.59 -0.86 -27.28
C LEU A 490 16.39 -1.22 -28.17
N ILE A 491 16.57 -2.17 -29.10
CA ILE A 491 15.49 -2.83 -29.85
C ILE A 491 15.59 -4.35 -29.68
N MET A 492 14.45 -5.06 -29.66
CA MET A 492 14.48 -6.52 -29.79
C MET A 492 15.06 -6.87 -31.17
N ASP A 493 15.98 -7.82 -31.18
CA ASP A 493 16.64 -8.32 -32.38
C ASP A 493 16.29 -9.81 -32.45
N GLN A 494 15.07 -10.10 -32.89
CA GLN A 494 14.66 -11.49 -33.13
C GLN A 494 15.42 -11.99 -34.35
N LYS A 495 16.11 -13.12 -34.19
CA LYS A 495 16.40 -14.03 -35.28
C LYS A 495 15.10 -14.69 -35.73
#